data_AF-A0A0F9RBU9-F1
#
_entry.id   AF-A0A0F9RBU9-F1
#
_cell.length_a   1.000
_cell.length_b   1.000
_cell.length_c   1.000
_cell.angle_alpha   90.00
_cell.angle_beta   90.00
_cell.angle_gamma   90.00
#
_symmetry.space_group_name_H-M   'P 1'
#
loop_
_entity.id
_entity.type
_entity.pdbx_description
1 polymer ?
#
loop_
_entity_poly.entity_id
_entity_poly.type
_entity_poly.pdbx_seq_one_letter_code
_entity_poly.pdbx_strand_id
1 'polypeptide(L)'
;MLYLNQRRKVDENAYKKKTSQLTISIPNELKQRIEKFVHENQQKNDKDKRFKSISAFHSYVMEKIMDCFDKGKNLDDFELFADAEIRNFFEKFSFDALIPYYEFALKTNRYTEPSFEKTPFFFLTLRRLYTSNMDPSDISSIKDFMNRIKNYLLSNNITKYVNIDIFTGKSPRDLRAVFEYSGIYKNLCFETCKYTAAFLGLLGIKITDCLYSEKDLYYRFDLQTTDLFFRKSLEKKERSILIKQNISLLINSCTIIKDTDYFLWMKMAEDKNFIILFNNFERQEEWINLMVTDILKFSDKEEFLYYLLKLFEKLHWVDIESEKDLIFRIRLSRTRYQTEKKFLLDTLSKYSNISDINGKYYLEKKIDPEK
;
A
#
# COMPACT_ATOMS: atom_id res chain seq x y z
N MET A 1 52.75 -34.71 11.79
CA MET A 1 52.74 -35.59 10.61
C MET A 1 52.10 -34.83 9.46
N LEU A 2 52.83 -34.71 8.36
CA LEU A 2 52.54 -33.90 7.19
C LEU A 2 51.29 -34.41 6.45
N TYR A 3 50.29 -33.56 6.25
CA TYR A 3 49.44 -33.64 5.06
C TYR A 3 49.68 -32.40 4.21
N LEU A 4 50.38 -32.64 3.11
CA LEU A 4 50.70 -31.67 2.08
C LEU A 4 49.42 -31.06 1.51
N ASN A 5 49.21 -29.78 1.81
CA ASN A 5 48.40 -28.88 0.99
C ASN A 5 49.06 -28.75 -0.39
N GLN A 6 48.75 -29.67 -1.30
CA GLN A 6 48.87 -29.39 -2.73
C GLN A 6 47.75 -28.43 -3.14
N ARG A 7 47.82 -27.19 -2.65
CA ARG A 7 47.25 -26.07 -3.40
C ARG A 7 48.08 -25.99 -4.68
N ARG A 8 47.53 -26.53 -5.77
CA ARG A 8 47.99 -26.16 -7.12
C ARG A 8 48.10 -24.65 -7.12
N LYS A 9 49.33 -24.14 -7.24
CA LYS A 9 49.58 -22.78 -7.70
C LYS A 9 48.86 -22.71 -9.04
N VAL A 10 47.69 -22.09 -9.07
CA VAL A 10 47.10 -21.64 -10.32
C VAL A 10 48.12 -20.63 -10.83
N ASP A 11 48.81 -20.98 -11.92
CA ASP A 11 49.71 -20.08 -12.61
C ASP A 11 48.91 -18.82 -12.99
N GLU A 12 49.10 -17.73 -12.24
CA GLU A 12 48.53 -16.41 -12.53
C GLU A 12 49.01 -15.87 -13.91
N ASN A 13 50.03 -16.52 -14.50
CA ASN A 13 50.51 -16.22 -15.85
C ASN A 13 49.75 -16.94 -16.99
N ALA A 14 48.79 -17.84 -16.69
CA ALA A 14 48.00 -18.53 -17.72
C ALA A 14 46.82 -17.70 -18.28
N TYR A 15 46.45 -16.58 -17.63
CA TYR A 15 45.35 -15.69 -18.02
C TYR A 15 45.71 -14.63 -19.08
N LYS A 16 46.77 -14.86 -19.89
CA LYS A 16 47.16 -13.98 -21.01
C LYS A 16 46.84 -14.54 -22.40
N LYS A 17 45.84 -15.41 -22.54
CA LYS A 17 45.23 -15.67 -23.86
C LYS A 17 44.17 -14.61 -24.16
N LYS A 18 44.38 -13.83 -25.23
CA LYS A 18 43.49 -12.72 -25.66
C LYS A 18 42.06 -13.16 -26.01
N THR A 19 41.83 -14.43 -26.28
CA THR A 19 40.53 -15.10 -26.42
C THR A 19 40.74 -16.61 -26.34
N SER A 20 39.75 -17.35 -25.85
CA SER A 20 39.76 -18.82 -25.82
C SER A 20 38.54 -19.36 -26.57
N GLN A 21 38.72 -20.43 -27.35
CA GLN A 21 37.62 -21.10 -28.04
C GLN A 21 36.92 -22.06 -27.07
N LEU A 22 35.59 -21.97 -27.03
CA LEU A 22 34.71 -22.87 -26.28
C LEU A 22 33.71 -23.50 -27.25
N THR A 23 33.62 -24.83 -27.24
CA THR A 23 32.62 -25.58 -28.01
C THR A 23 31.54 -26.06 -27.04
N ILE A 24 30.28 -25.76 -27.34
CA ILE A 24 29.13 -26.13 -26.51
C ILE A 24 28.18 -26.95 -27.37
N SER A 25 27.73 -28.09 -26.84
CA SER A 25 26.68 -28.90 -27.45
C SER A 25 25.33 -28.50 -26.84
N ILE A 26 24.39 -28.08 -27.69
CA ILE A 26 23.02 -27.71 -27.29
C ILE A 26 22.00 -28.41 -28.19
N PRO A 27 20.75 -28.59 -27.73
CA PRO A 27 19.67 -29.10 -28.56
C PRO A 27 19.51 -28.28 -29.85
N ASN A 28 19.23 -28.95 -30.98
CA ASN A 28 19.14 -28.29 -32.29
C ASN A 28 18.04 -27.23 -32.33
N GLU A 29 16.91 -27.48 -31.66
CA GLU A 29 15.82 -26.50 -31.54
C GLU A 29 16.26 -25.22 -30.82
N LEU A 30 17.03 -25.36 -29.74
CA LEU A 30 17.55 -24.21 -29.00
C LEU A 30 18.55 -23.43 -29.85
N LYS A 31 19.42 -24.13 -30.60
CA LYS A 31 20.35 -23.51 -31.54
C LYS A 31 19.61 -22.66 -32.58
N GLN A 32 18.59 -23.22 -33.22
CA GLN A 32 17.79 -22.50 -34.21
C GLN A 32 17.09 -21.28 -33.62
N ARG A 33 16.57 -21.38 -32.39
CA ARG A 33 15.97 -20.24 -31.68
C ARG A 33 16.99 -19.13 -31.42
N ILE A 34 18.20 -19.48 -30.98
CA ILE A 34 19.28 -18.51 -30.75
C ILE A 34 19.69 -17.83 -32.06
N GLU A 35 19.90 -18.62 -33.13
CA GLU A 35 20.27 -18.11 -34.45
C GLU A 35 19.24 -17.10 -34.97
N LYS A 36 17.95 -17.48 -34.91
CA LYS A 36 16.85 -16.60 -35.31
C LYS A 36 16.83 -15.32 -34.47
N PHE A 37 16.94 -15.43 -33.15
CA PHE A 37 16.91 -14.28 -32.25
C PHE A 37 18.08 -13.32 -32.51
N VAL A 38 19.30 -13.82 -32.68
CA VAL A 38 20.48 -12.99 -32.99
C VAL A 38 20.30 -12.29 -34.33
N HIS A 39 19.84 -13.01 -35.36
CA HIS A 39 19.63 -12.45 -36.68
C HIS A 39 18.57 -11.33 -36.70
N GLU A 40 17.43 -11.54 -36.04
CA GLU A 40 16.37 -10.53 -35.93
C GLU A 40 16.85 -9.26 -35.21
N ASN A 41 17.63 -9.39 -34.15
CA ASN A 41 18.15 -8.25 -33.40
C ASN A 41 19.26 -7.51 -34.17
N GLN A 42 20.09 -8.24 -34.93
CA GLN A 42 21.08 -7.63 -35.81
C GLN A 42 20.44 -6.79 -36.92
N GLN A 43 19.28 -7.21 -37.46
CA GLN A 43 18.52 -6.43 -38.43
C GLN A 43 17.88 -5.18 -37.82
N LYS A 44 17.40 -5.26 -36.57
CA LYS A 44 16.78 -4.12 -35.87
C LYS A 44 17.80 -3.05 -35.45
N ASN A 45 19.02 -3.46 -35.10
CA ASN A 45 20.09 -2.55 -34.69
C ASN A 45 21.47 -3.13 -35.00
N ASP A 46 22.00 -2.79 -36.18
CA ASP A 46 23.26 -3.29 -36.73
C ASP A 46 24.51 -2.88 -35.92
N LYS A 47 24.41 -1.80 -35.15
CA LYS A 47 25.51 -1.25 -34.32
C LYS A 47 25.65 -1.94 -32.96
N ASP A 48 24.69 -2.75 -32.55
CA ASP A 48 24.74 -3.44 -31.27
C ASP A 48 25.76 -4.59 -31.28
N LYS A 49 26.89 -4.38 -30.62
CA LYS A 49 28.00 -5.35 -30.56
C LYS A 49 27.59 -6.70 -29.97
N ARG A 50 26.51 -6.75 -29.18
CA ARG A 50 25.99 -7.98 -28.54
C ARG A 50 25.44 -8.97 -29.55
N PHE A 51 24.91 -8.49 -30.68
CA PHE A 51 24.26 -9.32 -31.70
C PHE A 51 25.09 -9.48 -32.98
N LYS A 52 26.36 -9.03 -32.96
CA LYS A 52 27.26 -9.11 -34.13
C LYS A 52 27.51 -10.55 -34.60
N SER A 53 27.47 -11.51 -33.69
CA SER A 53 27.58 -12.94 -33.98
C SER A 53 26.96 -13.76 -32.84
N ILE A 54 26.67 -15.04 -33.11
CA ILE A 54 26.22 -16.00 -32.09
C ILE A 54 27.22 -16.08 -30.93
N SER A 55 28.53 -16.05 -31.23
CA SER A 55 29.57 -16.04 -30.20
C SER A 55 29.54 -14.77 -29.35
N ALA A 56 29.35 -13.60 -29.95
CA ALA A 56 29.25 -12.34 -29.21
C ALA A 56 28.04 -12.34 -28.26
N PHE A 57 26.91 -12.89 -28.74
CA PHE A 57 25.71 -13.06 -27.93
C PHE A 57 25.96 -14.01 -26.75
N HIS A 58 26.56 -15.18 -26.99
CA HIS A 58 26.90 -16.12 -25.92
C HIS A 58 27.88 -15.53 -24.90
N SER A 59 28.92 -14.84 -25.34
CA SER A 59 29.87 -14.17 -24.44
C SER A 59 29.16 -13.13 -23.56
N TYR A 60 28.30 -12.31 -24.14
CA TYR A 60 27.52 -11.32 -23.39
C TYR A 60 26.59 -11.96 -22.36
N VAL A 61 25.86 -13.03 -22.75
CA VAL A 61 24.98 -13.75 -21.84
C VAL A 61 25.78 -14.38 -20.70
N MET A 62 26.90 -15.03 -20.99
CA MET A 62 27.76 -15.64 -19.97
C MET A 62 28.38 -14.60 -19.03
N GLU A 63 28.86 -13.46 -19.53
CA GLU A 63 29.34 -12.36 -18.69
C GLU A 63 28.24 -11.87 -17.74
N LYS A 64 27.00 -11.67 -18.24
CA LYS A 64 25.88 -11.23 -17.41
C LYS A 64 25.47 -12.26 -16.36
N ILE A 65 25.55 -13.55 -16.68
CA ILE A 65 25.30 -14.64 -15.73
C ILE A 65 26.36 -14.61 -14.62
N MET A 66 27.64 -14.48 -14.98
CA MET A 66 28.73 -14.39 -14.00
C MET A 66 28.58 -13.15 -13.11
N ASP A 67 28.25 -11.98 -13.69
CA ASP A 67 27.95 -10.75 -12.92
C ASP A 67 26.82 -10.96 -11.90
N CYS A 68 25.82 -11.79 -12.23
CA CYS A 68 24.73 -12.13 -11.32
C CYS A 68 25.20 -13.03 -10.18
N PHE A 69 25.98 -14.08 -10.48
CA PHE A 69 26.54 -14.98 -9.47
C PHE A 69 27.49 -14.25 -8.52
N ASP A 70 28.31 -13.33 -9.01
CA ASP A 70 29.20 -12.50 -8.19
C ASP A 70 28.44 -11.61 -7.19
N LYS A 71 27.17 -11.29 -7.50
CA LYS A 71 26.26 -10.54 -6.61
C LYS A 71 25.48 -11.45 -5.65
N GLY A 72 25.79 -12.75 -5.61
CA GLY A 72 25.13 -13.73 -4.75
C GLY A 72 23.78 -14.24 -5.26
N LYS A 73 23.42 -13.95 -6.52
CA LYS A 73 22.24 -14.54 -7.17
C LYS A 73 22.50 -15.99 -7.54
N ASN A 74 21.45 -16.78 -7.70
CA ASN A 74 21.52 -18.18 -8.13
C ASN A 74 20.72 -18.41 -9.43
N LEU A 75 20.63 -19.67 -9.86
CA LEU A 75 19.88 -20.01 -11.08
C LEU A 75 18.36 -19.85 -10.90
N ASP A 76 17.84 -19.95 -9.68
CA ASP A 76 16.41 -19.78 -9.39
C ASP A 76 15.97 -18.32 -9.62
N ASP A 77 16.89 -17.35 -9.44
CA ASP A 77 16.64 -15.94 -9.76
C ASP A 77 16.36 -15.69 -11.26
N PHE A 78 16.74 -16.62 -12.14
CA PHE A 78 16.42 -16.53 -13.58
C PHE A 78 14.94 -16.83 -13.84
N GLU A 79 14.25 -17.54 -12.96
CA GLU A 79 12.80 -17.76 -13.05
C GLU A 79 12.00 -16.50 -12.66
N LEU A 80 12.65 -15.55 -11.97
CA LEU A 80 12.08 -14.31 -11.47
C LEU A 80 12.38 -13.09 -12.35
N PHE A 81 12.85 -13.26 -13.59
CA PHE A 81 13.07 -12.10 -14.47
C PHE A 81 11.77 -11.32 -14.68
N ALA A 82 11.77 -10.07 -14.21
CA ALA A 82 10.70 -9.13 -14.48
C ALA A 82 10.61 -8.87 -15.98
N ASP A 83 9.43 -9.14 -16.54
CA ASP A 83 9.11 -8.82 -17.91
C ASP A 83 9.26 -7.32 -18.16
N ALA A 84 9.99 -6.95 -19.23
CA ALA A 84 10.31 -5.55 -19.52
C ALA A 84 9.06 -4.70 -19.81
N GLU A 85 8.01 -5.26 -20.41
CA GLU A 85 6.75 -4.56 -20.62
C GLU A 85 6.08 -4.24 -19.28
N ILE A 86 6.03 -5.21 -18.37
CA ILE A 86 5.47 -5.05 -17.03
C ILE A 86 6.27 -4.02 -16.23
N ARG A 87 7.60 -4.12 -16.25
CA ARG A 87 8.48 -3.17 -15.58
C ARG A 87 8.27 -1.76 -16.12
N ASN A 88 8.33 -1.58 -17.44
CA ASN A 88 8.12 -0.27 -18.08
C ASN A 88 6.71 0.29 -17.85
N PHE A 89 5.71 -0.56 -17.62
CA PHE A 89 4.38 -0.11 -17.23
C PHE A 89 4.42 0.49 -15.82
N PHE A 90 4.93 -0.25 -14.83
CA PHE A 90 4.94 0.23 -13.44
C PHE A 90 5.90 1.41 -13.23
N GLU A 91 7.02 1.47 -13.95
CA GLU A 91 7.95 2.61 -13.93
C GLU A 91 7.27 3.96 -14.22
N LYS A 92 6.19 3.97 -15.02
CA LYS A 92 5.42 5.20 -15.33
C LYS A 92 4.59 5.72 -14.16
N PHE A 93 4.32 4.85 -13.18
CA PHE A 93 3.45 5.13 -12.04
C PHE A 93 4.17 5.00 -10.69
N SER A 94 5.42 4.55 -10.70
CA SER A 94 6.27 4.47 -9.52
C SER A 94 7.08 5.75 -9.33
N PHE A 95 7.50 6.00 -8.09
CA PHE A 95 8.40 7.07 -7.73
C PHE A 95 9.29 6.58 -6.58
N ASP A 96 10.45 7.19 -6.42
CA ASP A 96 11.35 6.89 -5.31
C ASP A 96 10.86 7.56 -4.04
N ALA A 97 10.78 6.79 -2.96
CA ALA A 97 10.29 7.28 -1.67
C ALA A 97 10.97 6.62 -0.48
N LEU A 98 11.02 7.37 0.62
CA LEU A 98 11.39 6.82 1.92
C LEU A 98 10.16 6.13 2.54
N ILE A 99 10.14 4.81 2.47
CA ILE A 99 9.00 3.97 2.87
C ILE A 99 8.45 4.33 4.27
N PRO A 100 9.27 4.55 5.32
CA PRO A 100 8.74 4.90 6.65
C PRO A 100 7.86 6.15 6.68
N TYR A 101 8.16 7.16 5.85
CA TYR A 101 7.35 8.37 5.78
C TYR A 101 5.98 8.09 5.13
N TYR A 102 5.96 7.24 4.10
CA TYR A 102 4.71 6.86 3.44
C TYR A 102 3.87 5.93 4.30
N GLU A 103 4.48 5.01 5.05
CA GLU A 103 3.78 4.21 6.06
C GLU A 103 3.15 5.08 7.15
N PHE A 104 3.81 6.17 7.55
CA PHE A 104 3.25 7.12 8.51
C PHE A 104 2.09 7.93 7.92
N ALA A 105 2.25 8.41 6.68
CA ALA A 105 1.26 9.25 6.00
C ALA A 105 0.01 8.47 5.56
N LEU A 106 0.21 7.27 5.04
CA LEU A 106 -0.85 6.34 4.67
C LEU A 106 -1.23 5.61 5.96
N LYS A 107 -2.23 6.09 6.70
CA LYS A 107 -2.83 5.32 7.81
C LYS A 107 -3.91 4.40 7.24
N THR A 108 -4.03 3.15 7.73
CA THR A 108 -5.13 2.24 7.34
C THR A 108 -6.49 2.91 7.59
N ASN A 109 -7.24 3.20 6.54
CA ASN A 109 -8.50 3.93 6.64
C ASN A 109 -9.48 3.58 5.52
N ARG A 110 -10.78 3.81 5.74
CA ARG A 110 -11.83 3.55 4.74
C ARG A 110 -12.07 4.68 3.73
N TYR A 111 -11.38 5.83 3.87
CA TYR A 111 -11.67 7.10 3.17
C TYR A 111 -10.81 7.36 1.93
N THR A 112 -9.64 6.74 1.84
CA THR A 112 -8.85 6.68 0.60
C THR A 112 -9.57 5.76 -0.39
N GLU A 113 -10.48 6.28 -1.20
CA GLU A 113 -11.23 5.45 -2.16
C GLU A 113 -10.56 5.46 -3.53
N PRO A 114 -9.94 4.35 -3.98
CA PRO A 114 -9.55 4.18 -5.37
C PRO A 114 -10.80 4.21 -6.23
N SER A 115 -10.89 5.17 -7.14
CA SER A 115 -12.03 5.27 -8.05
C SER A 115 -11.56 5.62 -9.45
N PHE A 116 -12.33 5.14 -10.43
CA PHE A 116 -12.10 5.46 -11.83
C PHE A 116 -12.16 6.97 -12.08
N GLU A 117 -12.99 7.70 -11.34
CA GLU A 117 -13.15 9.15 -11.46
C GLU A 117 -11.93 9.91 -10.94
N LYS A 118 -11.29 9.41 -9.87
CA LYS A 118 -10.14 10.08 -9.25
C LYS A 118 -8.83 9.79 -9.98
N THR A 119 -8.68 8.60 -10.55
CA THR A 119 -7.43 8.16 -11.20
C THR A 119 -7.66 7.51 -12.58
N PRO A 120 -8.40 8.18 -13.50
CA PRO A 120 -8.86 7.56 -14.75
C PRO A 120 -7.72 7.10 -15.64
N PHE A 121 -6.63 7.86 -15.71
CA PHE A 121 -5.48 7.52 -16.55
C PHE A 121 -4.83 6.20 -16.11
N PHE A 122 -4.62 6.00 -14.80
CA PHE A 122 -4.06 4.77 -14.26
C PHE A 122 -4.97 3.57 -14.54
N PHE A 123 -6.27 3.67 -14.20
CA PHE A 123 -7.23 2.60 -14.43
C PHE A 123 -7.36 2.23 -15.91
N LEU A 124 -7.45 3.21 -16.82
CA LEU A 124 -7.53 2.95 -18.27
C LEU A 124 -6.26 2.29 -18.81
N THR A 125 -5.08 2.74 -18.38
CA THR A 125 -3.80 2.16 -18.82
C THR A 125 -3.64 0.73 -18.29
N LEU A 126 -4.03 0.48 -17.03
CA LEU A 126 -3.98 -0.84 -16.42
C LEU A 126 -4.97 -1.80 -17.08
N ARG A 127 -6.21 -1.36 -17.37
CA ARG A 127 -7.17 -2.17 -18.14
C ARG A 127 -6.61 -2.52 -19.51
N ARG A 128 -6.02 -1.56 -20.22
CA ARG A 128 -5.41 -1.79 -21.54
C ARG A 128 -4.32 -2.85 -21.45
N LEU A 129 -3.41 -2.73 -20.48
CA LEU A 129 -2.33 -3.69 -20.25
C LEU A 129 -2.88 -5.12 -20.17
N TYR A 130 -3.91 -5.35 -19.35
CA TYR A 130 -4.52 -6.67 -19.20
C TYR A 130 -5.25 -7.11 -20.47
N THR A 131 -6.13 -6.29 -21.03
CA THR A 131 -6.91 -6.66 -22.22
C THR A 131 -6.06 -6.89 -23.48
N SER A 132 -4.83 -6.35 -23.52
CA SER A 132 -3.89 -6.56 -24.63
C SER A 132 -3.01 -7.81 -24.44
N ASN A 133 -2.88 -8.31 -23.21
CA ASN A 133 -1.97 -9.40 -22.88
C ASN A 133 -2.68 -10.67 -22.38
N MET A 134 -4.01 -10.64 -22.26
CA MET A 134 -4.82 -11.70 -21.70
C MET A 134 -6.06 -11.93 -22.55
N ASP A 135 -6.32 -13.18 -22.94
CA ASP A 135 -7.63 -13.60 -23.45
C ASP A 135 -8.52 -14.07 -22.29
N PRO A 136 -9.67 -13.40 -22.02
CA PRO A 136 -10.60 -13.81 -20.97
C PRO A 136 -11.14 -15.24 -21.09
N SER A 137 -11.07 -15.84 -22.28
CA SER A 137 -11.56 -17.20 -22.55
C SER A 137 -10.47 -18.27 -22.46
N ASP A 138 -9.20 -17.88 -22.34
CA ASP A 138 -8.06 -18.80 -22.26
C ASP A 138 -7.36 -18.68 -20.89
N ILE A 139 -7.53 -19.72 -20.08
CA ILE A 139 -6.94 -19.79 -18.73
C ILE A 139 -5.42 -19.81 -18.79
N SER A 140 -4.82 -20.40 -19.81
CA SER A 140 -3.36 -20.39 -19.95
C SER A 140 -2.87 -18.96 -20.12
N SER A 141 -3.49 -18.20 -21.05
CA SER A 141 -3.20 -16.79 -21.25
C SER A 141 -3.34 -15.96 -19.96
N ILE A 142 -4.39 -16.20 -19.16
CA ILE A 142 -4.58 -15.54 -17.86
C ILE A 142 -3.45 -15.89 -16.89
N LYS A 143 -3.14 -17.18 -16.73
CA LYS A 143 -2.08 -17.64 -15.82
C LYS A 143 -0.72 -17.10 -16.20
N ASP A 144 -0.38 -17.14 -17.48
CA ASP A 144 0.89 -16.64 -18.01
C ASP A 144 1.05 -15.15 -17.73
N PHE A 145 0.00 -14.36 -17.97
CA PHE A 145 0.04 -12.93 -17.68
C PHE A 145 0.14 -12.63 -16.18
N MET A 146 -0.62 -13.33 -15.34
CA MET A 146 -0.54 -13.17 -13.89
C MET A 146 0.83 -13.58 -13.32
N ASN A 147 1.48 -14.59 -13.90
CA ASN A 147 2.85 -14.97 -13.55
C ASN A 147 3.85 -13.86 -13.88
N ARG A 148 3.69 -13.14 -15.01
CA ARG A 148 4.53 -11.97 -15.34
C ARG A 148 4.40 -10.87 -14.26
N ILE A 149 3.18 -10.60 -13.79
CA ILE A 149 2.93 -9.65 -12.70
C ILE A 149 3.54 -10.14 -11.38
N LYS A 150 3.32 -11.41 -11.02
CA LYS A 150 3.88 -12.04 -9.81
C LYS A 150 5.40 -11.91 -9.78
N ASN A 151 6.07 -12.25 -10.88
CA ASN A 151 7.53 -12.16 -10.97
C ASN A 151 8.01 -10.74 -10.74
N TYR A 152 7.36 -9.73 -11.35
CA TYR A 152 7.68 -8.33 -11.10
C TYR A 152 7.55 -7.95 -9.61
N LEU A 153 6.45 -8.33 -8.96
CA LEU A 153 6.20 -7.99 -7.55
C LEU A 153 7.24 -8.61 -6.61
N LEU A 154 7.60 -9.88 -6.85
CA LEU A 154 8.59 -10.60 -6.04
C LEU A 154 10.01 -10.11 -6.32
N SER A 155 10.41 -9.96 -7.59
CA SER A 155 11.77 -9.57 -7.97
C SER A 155 12.15 -8.17 -7.52
N ASN A 156 11.17 -7.29 -7.32
CA ASN A 156 11.36 -5.92 -6.85
C ASN A 156 11.10 -5.77 -5.34
N ASN A 157 10.95 -6.86 -4.59
CA ASN A 157 10.66 -6.84 -3.15
C ASN A 157 9.46 -5.95 -2.79
N ILE A 158 8.41 -5.96 -3.61
CA ILE A 158 7.17 -5.21 -3.34
C ILE A 158 6.29 -5.97 -2.34
N THR A 159 6.33 -7.30 -2.41
CA THR A 159 5.52 -8.20 -1.60
C THR A 159 6.35 -9.39 -1.11
N LYS A 160 5.95 -10.00 0.01
CA LYS A 160 6.54 -11.26 0.50
C LYS A 160 5.98 -12.45 -0.25
N TYR A 161 4.70 -12.37 -0.61
CA TYR A 161 3.98 -13.47 -1.24
C TYR A 161 2.85 -12.92 -2.11
N VAL A 162 2.70 -13.51 -3.28
CA VAL A 162 1.54 -13.31 -4.13
C VAL A 162 1.27 -14.59 -4.92
N ASN A 163 0.00 -15.00 -4.95
CA ASN A 163 -0.43 -16.17 -5.69
C ASN A 163 -1.84 -15.97 -6.26
N ILE A 164 -2.11 -16.65 -7.37
CA ILE A 164 -3.46 -16.73 -7.93
C ILE A 164 -3.72 -18.13 -8.46
N ASP A 165 -4.68 -18.81 -7.83
CA ASP A 165 -5.13 -20.12 -8.26
C ASP A 165 -6.46 -19.98 -8.98
N ILE A 166 -6.51 -20.40 -10.25
CA ILE A 166 -7.70 -20.27 -11.11
C ILE A 166 -8.35 -21.63 -11.29
N PHE A 167 -9.67 -21.66 -11.06
CA PHE A 167 -10.54 -22.82 -11.13
C PHE A 167 -11.63 -22.59 -12.19
N THR A 168 -11.96 -23.63 -12.95
CA THR A 168 -13.10 -23.62 -13.86
C THR A 168 -14.34 -24.16 -13.19
N GLY A 169 -15.42 -23.41 -13.27
CA GLY A 169 -16.76 -23.87 -12.91
C GLY A 169 -17.38 -24.75 -14.00
N LYS A 170 -18.71 -24.85 -14.00
CA LYS A 170 -19.46 -25.71 -14.94
C LYS A 170 -19.52 -25.16 -16.38
N SER A 171 -19.08 -23.92 -16.58
CA SER A 171 -19.13 -23.19 -17.86
C SER A 171 -17.79 -22.48 -18.10
N PRO A 172 -17.35 -22.31 -19.36
CA PRO A 172 -16.19 -21.49 -19.72
C PRO A 172 -16.28 -20.04 -19.23
N ARG A 173 -17.48 -19.54 -18.90
CA ARG A 173 -17.70 -18.19 -18.35
C ARG A 173 -17.86 -18.13 -16.83
N ASP A 174 -17.78 -19.28 -16.15
CA ASP A 174 -17.80 -19.37 -14.69
C ASP A 174 -16.38 -19.64 -14.20
N LEU A 175 -15.53 -18.62 -14.26
CA LEU A 175 -14.17 -18.70 -13.72
C LEU A 175 -14.19 -18.24 -12.26
N ARG A 176 -13.58 -19.05 -11.41
CA ARG A 176 -13.35 -18.73 -10.01
C ARG A 176 -11.85 -18.68 -9.77
N ALA A 177 -11.42 -17.85 -8.83
CA ALA A 177 -10.01 -17.84 -8.46
C ALA A 177 -9.85 -17.53 -6.97
N VAL A 178 -8.71 -17.91 -6.43
CA VAL A 178 -8.26 -17.48 -5.10
C VAL A 178 -7.02 -16.65 -5.32
N PHE A 179 -7.09 -15.37 -4.94
CA PHE A 179 -5.94 -14.47 -4.96
C PHE A 179 -5.42 -14.28 -3.54
N GLU A 180 -4.13 -14.51 -3.35
CA GLU A 180 -3.47 -14.41 -2.06
C GLU A 180 -2.33 -13.40 -2.12
N TYR A 181 -2.18 -12.60 -1.07
CA TYR A 181 -1.17 -11.55 -1.00
C TYR A 181 -0.69 -11.36 0.43
N SER A 182 0.63 -11.27 0.65
CA SER A 182 1.23 -10.90 1.94
C SER A 182 2.22 -9.75 1.79
N GLY A 183 1.91 -8.63 2.41
CA GLY A 183 2.72 -7.41 2.31
C GLY A 183 3.93 -7.37 3.25
N ILE A 184 4.78 -6.36 3.00
CA ILE A 184 5.95 -6.08 3.83
C ILE A 184 5.59 -5.10 4.95
N TYR A 185 4.86 -4.03 4.60
CA TYR A 185 4.49 -2.94 5.50
C TYR A 185 2.97 -2.86 5.63
N LYS A 186 2.48 -2.57 6.84
CA LYS A 186 1.06 -2.71 7.20
C LYS A 186 0.16 -1.83 6.35
N ASN A 187 0.44 -0.53 6.29
CA ASN A 187 -0.49 0.40 5.67
C ASN A 187 -0.43 0.35 4.14
N LEU A 188 0.76 0.21 3.57
CA LEU A 188 0.97 -0.01 2.15
C LEU A 188 0.32 -1.31 1.71
N CYS A 189 0.43 -2.39 2.49
CA CYS A 189 -0.26 -3.65 2.19
C CYS A 189 -1.77 -3.44 2.07
N PHE A 190 -2.38 -2.77 3.04
CA PHE A 190 -3.81 -2.47 3.01
C PHE A 190 -4.22 -1.61 1.81
N GLU A 191 -3.46 -0.56 1.49
CA GLU A 191 -3.72 0.27 0.30
C GLU A 191 -3.54 -0.53 -1.00
N THR A 192 -2.49 -1.37 -1.11
CA THR A 192 -2.32 -2.29 -2.25
C THR A 192 -3.54 -3.19 -2.40
N CYS A 193 -4.03 -3.78 -1.31
CA CYS A 193 -5.23 -4.63 -1.32
C CYS A 193 -6.48 -3.86 -1.77
N LYS A 194 -6.64 -2.59 -1.40
CA LYS A 194 -7.74 -1.74 -1.89
C LYS A 194 -7.64 -1.45 -3.37
N TYR A 195 -6.45 -1.11 -3.87
CA TYR A 195 -6.24 -0.91 -5.30
C TYR A 195 -6.43 -2.19 -6.10
N THR A 196 -6.01 -3.34 -5.57
CA THR A 196 -6.28 -4.66 -6.17
C THR A 196 -7.78 -4.95 -6.21
N ALA A 197 -8.52 -4.72 -5.12
CA ALA A 197 -9.97 -4.91 -5.07
C ALA A 197 -10.71 -4.01 -6.09
N ALA A 198 -10.29 -2.76 -6.20
CA ALA A 198 -10.79 -1.84 -7.21
C ALA A 198 -10.45 -2.34 -8.63
N PHE A 199 -9.22 -2.77 -8.84
CA PHE A 199 -8.79 -3.24 -10.14
C PHE A 199 -9.52 -4.52 -10.58
N LEU A 200 -9.76 -5.47 -9.68
CA LEU A 200 -10.61 -6.63 -9.94
C LEU A 200 -12.01 -6.19 -10.39
N GLY A 201 -12.59 -5.20 -9.71
CA GLY A 201 -13.88 -4.63 -10.13
C GLY A 201 -13.83 -3.98 -11.51
N LEU A 202 -12.72 -3.30 -11.84
CA LEU A 202 -12.48 -2.76 -13.18
C LEU A 202 -12.35 -3.88 -14.22
N LEU A 203 -11.76 -5.03 -13.91
CA LEU A 203 -11.70 -6.15 -14.84
C LEU A 203 -13.06 -6.83 -15.02
N GLY A 204 -14.02 -6.65 -14.11
CA GLY A 204 -15.28 -7.37 -14.11
C GLY A 204 -15.23 -8.63 -13.24
N ILE A 205 -14.35 -8.66 -12.25
CA ILE A 205 -14.19 -9.73 -11.27
C ILE A 205 -14.77 -9.27 -9.94
N LYS A 206 -15.67 -10.07 -9.39
CA LYS A 206 -16.30 -9.85 -8.10
C LYS A 206 -15.49 -10.57 -7.01
N ILE A 207 -15.27 -9.90 -5.89
CA ILE A 207 -14.80 -10.56 -4.66
C ILE A 207 -16.04 -11.13 -3.95
N THR A 208 -16.04 -12.43 -3.68
CA THR A 208 -17.13 -13.12 -3.00
C THR A 208 -16.88 -13.27 -1.51
N ASP A 209 -15.61 -13.45 -1.13
CA ASP A 209 -15.18 -13.54 0.27
C ASP A 209 -13.78 -12.95 0.44
N CYS A 210 -13.48 -12.50 1.66
CA CYS A 210 -12.19 -11.92 2.01
C CYS A 210 -11.76 -12.38 3.40
N LEU A 211 -10.61 -13.05 3.45
CA LEU A 211 -9.94 -13.43 4.69
C LEU A 211 -8.71 -12.55 4.91
N TYR A 212 -8.51 -12.12 6.15
CA TYR A 212 -7.46 -11.19 6.54
C TYR A 212 -6.78 -11.63 7.84
N SER A 213 -5.45 -11.58 7.87
CA SER A 213 -4.64 -11.72 9.08
C SER A 213 -3.76 -10.49 9.25
N GLU A 214 -4.01 -9.72 10.32
CA GLU A 214 -3.19 -8.56 10.67
C GLU A 214 -1.76 -8.96 11.06
N LYS A 215 -1.61 -10.10 11.75
CA LYS A 215 -0.31 -10.59 12.23
C LYS A 215 0.63 -10.91 11.07
N ASP A 216 0.09 -11.53 10.03
CA ASP A 216 0.87 -12.00 8.88
C ASP A 216 0.84 -11.02 7.69
N LEU A 217 0.15 -9.89 7.84
CA LEU A 217 -0.16 -8.93 6.77
C LEU A 217 -0.70 -9.63 5.52
N TYR A 218 -1.56 -10.62 5.73
CA TYR A 218 -2.03 -11.53 4.70
C TYR A 218 -3.48 -11.27 4.34
N TYR A 219 -3.77 -11.30 3.04
CA TYR A 219 -5.08 -11.15 2.46
C TYR A 219 -5.34 -12.28 1.46
N ARG A 220 -6.54 -12.84 1.53
CA ARG A 220 -7.07 -13.78 0.55
C ARG A 220 -8.40 -13.27 0.03
N PHE A 221 -8.52 -13.19 -1.29
CA PHE A 221 -9.77 -12.88 -1.98
C PHE A 221 -10.25 -14.10 -2.75
N ASP A 222 -11.47 -14.53 -2.44
CA ASP A 222 -12.17 -15.49 -3.28
C ASP A 222 -12.88 -14.70 -4.39
N LEU A 223 -12.60 -15.08 -5.64
CA LEU A 223 -12.93 -14.32 -6.83
C LEU A 223 -13.90 -15.09 -7.73
N GLN A 224 -14.80 -14.35 -8.36
CA GLN A 224 -15.70 -14.87 -9.38
C GLN A 224 -15.81 -13.89 -10.55
N THR A 225 -15.66 -14.36 -11.78
CA THR A 225 -15.86 -13.53 -12.97
C THR A 225 -17.34 -13.20 -13.17
N THR A 226 -17.60 -11.97 -13.61
CA THR A 226 -18.93 -11.54 -14.09
C THR A 226 -18.93 -11.45 -15.62
N ASP A 227 -20.10 -11.21 -16.23
CA ASP A 227 -20.19 -10.94 -17.67
C ASP A 227 -19.29 -9.79 -18.13
N LEU A 228 -19.00 -8.82 -17.27
CA LEU A 228 -18.13 -7.67 -17.58
C LEU A 228 -16.69 -8.10 -17.90
N PHE A 229 -16.24 -9.25 -17.39
CA PHE A 229 -14.90 -9.79 -17.65
C PHE A 229 -14.69 -10.16 -19.11
N PHE A 230 -15.75 -10.64 -19.77
CA PHE A 230 -15.72 -11.07 -21.17
C PHE A 230 -16.05 -9.94 -22.15
N ARG A 231 -16.44 -8.76 -21.67
CA ARG A 231 -16.83 -7.61 -22.50
C ARG A 231 -15.64 -6.73 -22.84
N LYS A 232 -15.44 -6.48 -24.14
CA LYS A 232 -14.45 -5.52 -24.65
C LYS A 232 -14.83 -4.06 -24.38
N SER A 233 -16.11 -3.74 -24.27
CA SER A 233 -16.61 -2.41 -23.93
C SER A 233 -16.23 -2.02 -22.49
N LEU A 234 -16.09 -0.70 -22.26
CA LEU A 234 -15.70 -0.19 -20.95
C LEU A 234 -16.82 -0.36 -19.92
N GLU A 235 -18.10 -0.20 -20.24
CA GLU A 235 -19.22 -0.34 -19.29
C GLU A 235 -18.94 0.38 -17.95
N LYS A 236 -18.64 1.68 -18.04
CA LYS A 236 -18.10 2.46 -16.91
C LYS A 236 -18.98 2.39 -15.67
N LYS A 237 -20.31 2.49 -15.83
CA LYS A 237 -21.25 2.54 -14.69
C LYS A 237 -21.24 1.22 -13.92
N GLU A 238 -21.35 0.11 -14.63
CA GLU A 238 -21.37 -1.24 -14.08
C GLU A 238 -20.05 -1.57 -13.39
N ARG A 239 -18.91 -1.20 -14.01
CA ARG A 239 -17.59 -1.39 -13.39
C ARG A 239 -17.39 -0.50 -12.17
N SER A 240 -17.84 0.76 -12.18
CA SER A 240 -17.79 1.64 -10.99
C SER A 240 -18.63 1.07 -9.83
N ILE A 241 -19.77 0.44 -10.11
CA ILE A 241 -20.57 -0.25 -9.09
C ILE A 241 -19.79 -1.43 -8.52
N LEU A 242 -19.20 -2.27 -9.38
CA LEU A 242 -18.45 -3.45 -8.95
C LEU A 242 -17.19 -3.09 -8.13
N ILE A 243 -16.48 -2.02 -8.52
CA ILE A 243 -15.37 -1.44 -7.76
C ILE A 243 -15.80 -1.13 -6.31
N LYS A 244 -16.91 -0.39 -6.16
CA LYS A 244 -17.42 0.00 -4.83
C LYS A 244 -17.83 -1.21 -4.00
N GLN A 245 -18.44 -2.21 -4.62
CA GLN A 245 -18.82 -3.46 -3.95
C GLN A 245 -17.59 -4.21 -3.41
N ASN A 246 -16.56 -4.40 -4.25
CA ASN A 246 -15.34 -5.09 -3.85
C ASN A 246 -14.58 -4.35 -2.73
N ILE A 247 -14.42 -3.04 -2.84
CA ILE A 247 -13.77 -2.22 -1.80
C ILE A 247 -14.56 -2.29 -0.49
N SER A 248 -15.90 -2.20 -0.55
CA SER A 248 -16.74 -2.26 0.64
C SER A 248 -16.62 -3.60 1.35
N LEU A 249 -16.57 -4.71 0.60
CA LEU A 249 -16.38 -6.04 1.16
C LEU A 249 -15.03 -6.13 1.90
N LEU A 250 -13.93 -5.70 1.27
CA LEU A 250 -12.60 -5.66 1.89
C LEU A 250 -12.59 -4.86 3.20
N ILE A 251 -13.13 -3.64 3.17
CA ILE A 251 -13.17 -2.74 4.34
C ILE A 251 -13.96 -3.38 5.49
N ASN A 252 -15.10 -4.01 5.17
CA ASN A 252 -15.94 -4.66 6.16
C ASN A 252 -15.27 -5.92 6.74
N SER A 253 -14.59 -6.72 5.92
CA SER A 253 -13.82 -7.88 6.39
C SER A 253 -12.65 -7.50 7.29
N CYS A 254 -12.07 -6.30 7.10
CA CYS A 254 -11.06 -5.75 8.00
C CYS A 254 -11.64 -5.11 9.27
N THR A 255 -12.98 -5.14 9.47
CA THR A 255 -13.68 -4.52 10.61
C THR A 255 -13.38 -3.03 10.81
N ILE A 256 -13.05 -2.31 9.74
CA ILE A 256 -12.72 -0.87 9.84
C ILE A 256 -14.01 -0.07 10.09
N ILE A 257 -14.08 0.54 11.27
CA ILE A 257 -15.23 1.31 11.73
C ILE A 257 -15.47 2.53 10.84
N LYS A 258 -16.72 2.97 10.71
CA LYS A 258 -17.07 4.21 10.02
C LYS A 258 -16.95 5.37 11.01
N ASP A 259 -15.79 5.99 11.06
CA ASP A 259 -15.42 7.01 12.02
C ASP A 259 -15.09 8.35 11.34
N THR A 260 -15.86 8.76 10.32
CA THR A 260 -15.46 9.84 9.41
C THR A 260 -15.21 11.14 10.16
N ASP A 261 -16.04 11.40 11.16
CA ASP A 261 -15.93 12.55 12.05
C ASP A 261 -14.65 12.45 12.89
N TYR A 262 -14.30 11.26 13.41
CA TYR A 262 -13.08 11.03 14.19
C TYR A 262 -11.80 11.10 13.33
N PHE A 263 -11.78 10.51 12.14
CA PHE A 263 -10.64 10.56 11.22
C PHE A 263 -10.39 11.98 10.69
N LEU A 264 -11.46 12.72 10.37
CA LEU A 264 -11.37 14.13 10.00
C LEU A 264 -10.91 14.96 11.19
N TRP A 265 -11.49 14.72 12.37
CA TRP A 265 -11.15 15.41 13.61
C TRP A 265 -9.70 15.17 14.02
N MET A 266 -9.16 13.95 13.87
CA MET A 266 -7.75 13.66 14.13
C MET A 266 -6.80 14.41 13.18
N LYS A 267 -7.09 14.41 11.87
CA LYS A 267 -6.30 15.19 10.91
C LYS A 267 -6.38 16.67 11.20
N MET A 268 -7.56 17.13 11.61
CA MET A 268 -7.77 18.51 11.98
C MET A 268 -7.05 18.86 13.30
N ALA A 269 -7.07 17.98 14.29
CA ALA A 269 -6.44 18.23 15.58
C ALA A 269 -4.91 18.36 15.50
N GLU A 270 -4.28 17.92 14.40
CA GLU A 270 -2.83 18.09 14.16
C GLU A 270 -2.48 19.47 13.57
N ASP A 271 -3.33 20.05 12.72
CA ASP A 271 -3.08 21.38 12.15
C ASP A 271 -3.73 22.46 13.02
N LYS A 272 -2.88 23.17 13.76
CA LYS A 272 -3.34 24.24 14.65
C LYS A 272 -3.97 25.40 13.89
N ASN A 273 -3.87 25.58 12.57
CA ASN A 273 -4.28 26.84 11.93
C ASN A 273 -5.80 27.09 11.84
N PHE A 274 -6.64 26.14 12.24
CA PHE A 274 -8.10 26.31 12.29
C PHE A 274 -8.67 26.01 13.67
N ILE A 275 -9.94 26.35 13.84
CA ILE A 275 -10.73 26.07 15.05
C ILE A 275 -11.82 25.09 14.65
N ILE A 276 -12.00 24.03 15.44
CA ILE A 276 -12.99 22.99 15.17
C ILE A 276 -14.28 23.38 15.88
N LEU A 277 -15.38 23.51 15.13
CA LEU A 277 -16.68 23.94 15.64
C LEU A 277 -17.73 22.90 15.29
N PHE A 278 -18.80 22.88 16.08
CA PHE A 278 -19.94 22.02 15.85
C PHE A 278 -21.06 22.84 15.20
N ASN A 279 -21.64 22.32 14.11
CA ASN A 279 -22.74 22.99 13.42
C ASN A 279 -24.07 22.92 14.19
N ASN A 280 -24.15 22.09 15.24
CA ASN A 280 -25.33 21.87 16.05
C ASN A 280 -24.92 21.77 17.53
N PHE A 281 -25.54 22.61 18.37
CA PHE A 281 -25.25 22.71 19.79
C PHE A 281 -25.67 21.46 20.59
N GLU A 282 -26.81 20.85 20.29
CA GLU A 282 -27.25 19.60 20.94
C GLU A 282 -26.25 18.46 20.68
N ARG A 283 -25.78 18.35 19.43
CA ARG A 283 -24.75 17.37 19.08
C ARG A 283 -23.42 17.67 19.75
N GLN A 284 -23.04 18.94 19.86
CA GLN A 284 -21.83 19.33 20.60
C GLN A 284 -21.90 18.84 22.04
N GLU A 285 -23.02 19.07 22.73
CA GLU A 285 -23.21 18.64 24.11
C GLU A 285 -23.19 17.12 24.23
N GLU A 286 -23.92 16.40 23.37
CA GLU A 286 -23.94 14.94 23.33
C GLU A 286 -22.52 14.35 23.18
N TRP A 287 -21.77 14.83 22.18
CA TRP A 287 -20.42 14.34 21.89
C TRP A 287 -19.43 14.66 23.00
N ILE A 288 -19.44 15.89 23.52
CA ILE A 288 -18.54 16.27 24.61
C ILE A 288 -18.87 15.47 25.87
N ASN A 289 -20.15 15.25 26.18
CA ASN A 289 -20.55 14.44 27.33
C ASN A 289 -20.12 12.98 27.19
N LEU A 290 -20.21 12.39 25.99
CA LEU A 290 -19.69 11.04 25.72
C LEU A 290 -18.18 10.98 25.98
N MET A 291 -17.41 11.92 25.42
CA MET A 291 -15.96 11.96 25.62
C MET A 291 -15.57 12.21 27.08
N VAL A 292 -16.27 13.10 27.79
CA VAL A 292 -16.06 13.34 29.22
C VAL A 292 -16.34 12.07 30.03
N THR A 293 -17.40 11.34 29.69
CA THR A 293 -17.76 10.07 30.35
C THR A 293 -16.69 9.00 30.13
N ASP A 294 -16.14 8.92 28.92
CA ASP A 294 -15.05 8.00 28.60
C ASP A 294 -13.76 8.39 29.36
N ILE A 295 -13.40 9.68 29.39
CA ILE A 295 -12.25 10.15 30.18
C ILE A 295 -12.45 9.78 31.66
N LEU A 296 -13.63 10.03 32.25
CA LEU A 296 -13.93 9.65 33.63
C LEU A 296 -13.80 8.14 33.89
N LYS A 297 -14.14 7.32 32.90
CA LYS A 297 -14.12 5.86 33.01
C LYS A 297 -12.72 5.28 32.88
N PHE A 298 -11.87 5.89 32.05
CA PHE A 298 -10.59 5.30 31.65
C PHE A 298 -9.34 6.04 32.16
N SER A 299 -9.47 7.26 32.67
CA SER A 299 -8.34 8.01 33.26
C SER A 299 -8.28 7.85 34.78
N ASP A 300 -7.08 7.96 35.34
CA ASP A 300 -6.93 8.15 36.79
C ASP A 300 -7.57 9.47 37.23
N LYS A 301 -8.13 9.49 38.45
CA LYS A 301 -8.82 10.68 39.00
C LYS A 301 -7.93 11.92 39.05
N GLU A 302 -6.63 11.73 39.18
CA GLU A 302 -5.67 12.82 39.24
C GLU A 302 -5.40 13.46 37.87
N GLU A 303 -5.60 12.72 36.79
CA GLU A 303 -5.30 13.14 35.41
C GLU A 303 -6.56 13.56 34.63
N PHE A 304 -7.74 13.39 35.21
CA PHE A 304 -9.02 13.72 34.56
C PHE A 304 -9.04 15.13 33.96
N LEU A 305 -8.66 16.16 34.75
CA LEU A 305 -8.67 17.56 34.31
C LEU A 305 -7.66 17.81 33.19
N TYR A 306 -6.53 17.10 33.21
CA TYR A 306 -5.53 17.16 32.15
C TYR A 306 -6.10 16.61 30.83
N TYR A 307 -6.70 15.43 30.85
CA TYR A 307 -7.30 14.84 29.65
C TYR A 307 -8.51 15.65 29.13
N LEU A 308 -9.28 16.24 30.05
CA LEU A 308 -10.35 17.17 29.70
C LEU A 308 -9.81 18.44 29.00
N LEU A 309 -8.69 19.00 29.48
CA LEU A 309 -8.01 20.10 28.78
C LEU A 309 -7.47 19.67 27.43
N LYS A 310 -6.87 18.47 27.33
CA LYS A 310 -6.37 17.91 26.08
C LYS A 310 -7.48 17.76 25.04
N LEU A 311 -8.69 17.38 25.45
CA LEU A 311 -9.87 17.38 24.57
C LEU A 311 -10.10 18.76 23.93
N PHE A 312 -10.11 19.83 24.72
CA PHE A 312 -10.32 21.18 24.20
C PHE A 312 -9.10 21.72 23.43
N GLU A 313 -7.89 21.28 23.76
CA GLU A 313 -6.69 21.57 22.97
C GLU A 313 -6.79 20.94 21.58
N LYS A 314 -7.33 19.71 21.47
CA LYS A 314 -7.57 19.02 20.18
C LYS A 314 -8.67 19.68 19.34
N LEU A 315 -9.58 20.43 19.95
CA LEU A 315 -10.53 21.30 19.24
C LEU A 315 -9.93 22.64 18.81
N HIS A 316 -8.68 22.92 19.22
CA HIS A 316 -7.99 24.20 19.06
C HIS A 316 -8.70 25.35 19.79
N TRP A 317 -9.43 25.05 20.86
CA TRP A 317 -10.12 26.06 21.67
C TRP A 317 -9.21 26.66 22.73
N VAL A 318 -8.24 25.88 23.19
CA VAL A 318 -7.25 26.27 24.19
C VAL A 318 -5.84 25.88 23.76
N ASP A 319 -4.85 26.60 24.29
CA ASP A 319 -3.45 26.22 24.27
C ASP A 319 -3.01 25.96 25.71
N ILE A 320 -2.48 24.77 26.00
CA ILE A 320 -2.01 24.41 27.35
C ILE A 320 -0.58 24.96 27.51
N GLU A 321 -0.38 25.85 28.49
CA GLU A 321 0.94 26.42 28.81
C GLU A 321 1.72 25.56 29.80
N SER A 322 1.05 24.94 30.77
CA SER A 322 1.65 24.02 31.75
C SER A 322 0.71 22.84 31.98
N GLU A 323 1.16 21.64 31.62
CA GLU A 323 0.41 20.41 31.85
C GLU A 323 0.35 20.06 33.34
N LYS A 324 1.43 20.35 34.08
CA LYS A 324 1.55 20.06 35.51
C LYS A 324 0.65 20.96 36.36
N ASP A 325 0.61 22.25 36.01
CA ASP A 325 -0.12 23.26 36.77
C ASP A 325 -1.51 23.56 36.17
N LEU A 326 -1.91 22.82 35.12
CA LEU A 326 -3.17 22.96 34.38
C LEU A 326 -3.47 24.41 33.96
N ILE A 327 -2.44 25.10 33.47
CA ILE A 327 -2.51 26.48 32.99
C ILE A 327 -2.78 26.47 31.50
N PHE A 328 -3.77 27.22 31.05
CA PHE A 328 -4.12 27.31 29.63
C PHE A 328 -4.54 28.72 29.22
N ARG A 329 -4.48 28.99 27.92
CA ARG A 329 -5.04 30.18 27.28
C ARG A 329 -6.17 29.79 26.35
N ILE A 330 -7.24 30.59 26.35
CA ILE A 330 -8.32 30.43 25.39
C ILE A 330 -7.90 31.04 24.06
N ARG A 331 -7.88 30.22 23.03
CA ARG A 331 -7.50 30.58 21.66
C ARG A 331 -8.65 31.20 20.86
N LEU A 332 -9.88 30.90 21.27
CA LEU A 332 -11.10 31.44 20.66
C LEU A 332 -11.13 32.98 20.72
N SER A 333 -11.33 33.62 19.56
CA SER A 333 -11.52 35.07 19.47
C SER A 333 -12.71 35.54 20.31
N ARG A 334 -12.49 36.57 21.14
CA ARG A 334 -13.49 37.19 22.02
C ARG A 334 -14.72 37.72 21.28
N THR A 335 -14.59 38.07 20.01
CA THR A 335 -15.66 38.68 19.21
C THR A 335 -16.44 37.67 18.36
N ARG A 336 -15.85 36.51 18.03
CA ARG A 336 -16.43 35.58 17.04
C ARG A 336 -17.02 34.30 17.65
N TYR A 337 -16.46 33.80 18.75
CA TYR A 337 -16.77 32.46 19.28
C TYR A 337 -17.24 32.52 20.74
N GLN A 338 -18.21 33.40 21.02
CA GLN A 338 -18.70 33.61 22.38
C GLN A 338 -19.44 32.40 22.92
N THR A 339 -20.19 31.69 22.07
CA THR A 339 -20.96 30.49 22.45
C THR A 339 -20.04 29.35 22.86
N GLU A 340 -19.00 29.09 22.08
CA GLU A 340 -18.03 28.03 22.33
C GLU A 340 -17.15 28.36 23.54
N LYS A 341 -16.76 29.64 23.70
CA LYS A 341 -16.06 30.10 24.90
C LYS A 341 -16.92 29.88 26.15
N LYS A 342 -18.21 30.22 26.09
CA LYS A 342 -19.15 30.00 27.20
C LYS A 342 -19.27 28.51 27.51
N PHE A 343 -19.49 27.68 26.49
CA PHE A 343 -19.58 26.22 26.65
C PHE A 343 -18.32 25.59 27.24
N LEU A 344 -17.13 26.01 26.80
CA LEU A 344 -15.84 25.59 27.35
C LEU A 344 -15.77 25.86 28.85
N LEU A 345 -16.04 27.10 29.26
CA LEU A 345 -15.97 27.52 30.66
C LEU A 345 -17.08 26.84 31.51
N ASP A 346 -18.29 26.72 30.97
CA ASP A 346 -19.40 26.02 31.62
C ASP A 346 -19.07 24.52 31.82
N THR A 347 -18.37 23.89 30.88
CA THR A 347 -17.97 22.49 31.00
C THR A 347 -16.84 22.31 32.01
N LEU A 348 -15.80 23.15 31.94
CA LEU A 348 -14.66 23.07 32.88
C LEU A 348 -15.08 23.40 34.31
N SER A 349 -15.99 24.36 34.50
CA SER A 349 -16.47 24.79 35.82
C SER A 349 -17.35 23.75 36.52
N LYS A 350 -17.90 22.77 35.78
CA LYS A 350 -18.55 21.59 36.39
C LYS A 350 -17.55 20.80 37.24
N TYR A 351 -16.31 20.69 36.79
CA TYR A 351 -15.30 19.79 37.37
C TYR A 351 -14.14 20.48 38.11
N SER A 352 -13.98 21.79 37.97
CA SER A 352 -12.88 22.56 38.56
C SER A 352 -13.32 23.98 38.92
N ASN A 353 -12.57 24.62 39.81
CA ASN A 353 -12.64 26.07 39.98
C ASN A 353 -11.74 26.72 38.94
N ILE A 354 -12.21 27.77 38.28
CA ILE A 354 -11.47 28.45 37.22
C ILE A 354 -11.09 29.84 37.72
N SER A 355 -9.80 30.14 37.79
CA SER A 355 -9.29 31.49 38.02
C SER A 355 -8.71 32.07 36.73
N ASP A 356 -8.98 33.36 36.45
CA ASP A 356 -8.44 34.10 35.30
C ASP A 356 -7.51 35.19 35.82
N ILE A 357 -6.21 35.09 35.48
CA ILE A 357 -5.21 36.09 35.80
C ILE A 357 -4.59 36.56 34.49
N ASN A 358 -4.94 37.78 34.06
CA ASN A 358 -4.41 38.42 32.86
C ASN A 358 -4.56 37.58 31.58
N GLY A 359 -5.69 36.87 31.42
CA GLY A 359 -5.97 36.06 30.23
C GLY A 359 -5.32 34.67 30.25
N LYS A 360 -4.70 34.28 31.37
CA LYS A 360 -4.33 32.90 31.66
C LYS A 360 -5.36 32.29 32.61
N TYR A 361 -5.86 31.13 32.24
CA TYR A 361 -6.83 30.38 33.01
C TYR A 361 -6.13 29.25 33.77
N TYR A 362 -6.51 29.06 35.03
CA TYR A 362 -5.99 28.01 35.90
C TYR A 362 -7.14 27.09 36.29
N LEU A 363 -6.94 25.77 36.17
CA LEU A 363 -7.89 24.79 36.69
C LEU A 363 -7.44 24.33 38.09
N GLU A 364 -8.21 24.72 39.09
CA GLU A 364 -8.02 24.29 40.47
C GLU A 364 -8.96 23.12 40.76
N LYS A 365 -8.45 22.06 41.40
CA LYS A 365 -9.29 20.94 41.84
C LYS A 365 -10.40 21.48 42.74
N LYS A 366 -11.66 21.13 42.46
CA LYS A 366 -12.74 21.36 43.42
C LYS A 366 -12.40 20.57 44.68
N ILE A 367 -12.16 21.27 45.77
CA ILE A 367 -12.10 20.67 47.10
C ILE A 367 -13.53 20.22 47.39
N ASP A 368 -13.74 18.90 47.41
CA ASP A 368 -15.02 18.32 47.83
C ASP A 368 -15.21 18.67 49.32
N PRO A 369 -16.25 19.42 49.73
CA PRO A 369 -16.49 19.71 51.15
C PRO A 369 -16.91 18.47 51.95
N GLU A 370 -17.14 17.33 51.29
CA GLU A 370 -17.56 16.07 51.90
C GLU A 370 -16.57 14.93 51.61
N LYS A 371 -15.34 15.06 52.13
CA LYS A 371 -14.50 13.91 52.47
C LYS A 371 -13.74 14.13 53.76
#